data_AF-A0A519I8Q9-F1
#
_entry.id   AF-A0A519I8Q9-F1
#
_cell.length_a   1.000
_cell.length_b   1.000
_cell.length_c   1.000
_cell.angle_alpha   90.00
_cell.angle_beta   90.00
_cell.angle_gamma   90.00
#
_symmetry.space_group_name_H-M   'P 1'
#
loop_
_entity.id
_entity.type
_entity.pdbx_description
1 polymer ?
#
loop_
_entity_poly.entity_id
_entity_poly.type
_entity_poly.pdbx_seq_one_letter_code
_entity_poly.pdbx_strand_id
1 'polypeptide(L)'
;MELVPSALRKRAPKVKKAAGKKTAAKKAPAKKAAAKKAPARKAAAKKAPARKSAAQPASEDAVGVLETALRGHARQKDLVSAGKEKDQLLRSLIPLYLARSLDVEITSGTTSRFWSGLGVTYAAPNAAKALRLHAGYAQDTKKGKAITAKGVRYVEDALGQG
;
A
#
# COMPACT_ATOMS: atom_id res chain seq x y z
N MET A 1 4.29 51.39 38.15
CA MET A 1 3.79 51.66 36.79
C MET A 1 3.15 50.38 36.27
N GLU A 2 1.81 50.33 36.27
CA GLU A 2 1.02 49.15 35.91
C GLU A 2 0.33 49.35 34.54
N LEU A 3 0.00 48.24 33.88
CA LEU A 3 -0.28 48.09 32.45
C LEU A 3 -1.69 48.56 31.97
N VAL A 4 -1.73 48.92 30.68
CA VAL A 4 -2.83 49.28 29.73
C VAL A 4 -3.63 47.99 29.34
N PRO A 5 -4.89 47.92 28.78
CA PRO A 5 -5.52 48.79 27.76
C PRO A 5 -7.05 49.08 27.76
N SER A 6 -7.37 50.18 27.07
CA SER A 6 -8.68 50.60 26.54
C SER A 6 -9.24 49.72 25.42
N ALA A 7 -10.51 49.32 25.50
CA ALA A 7 -11.35 49.03 24.33
C ALA A 7 -12.85 49.11 24.68
N LEU A 8 -13.44 50.29 24.52
CA LEU A 8 -14.88 50.51 24.51
C LEU A 8 -15.23 51.22 23.19
N ARG A 9 -16.07 50.61 22.34
CA ARG A 9 -17.22 51.31 21.73
C ARG A 9 -18.08 50.43 20.82
N LYS A 10 -19.27 50.19 21.38
CA LYS A 10 -20.56 49.81 20.84
C LYS A 10 -21.10 50.88 19.87
N ARG A 11 -21.78 50.50 18.79
CA ARG A 11 -22.87 51.28 18.12
C ARG A 11 -23.70 50.37 17.19
N ALA A 12 -25.01 50.61 17.21
CA ALA A 12 -26.13 49.85 16.63
C ALA A 12 -26.73 50.64 15.41
N PRO A 13 -28.00 50.48 14.95
CA PRO A 13 -28.74 49.31 14.41
C PRO A 13 -29.58 49.59 13.11
N LYS A 14 -30.23 48.53 12.57
CA LYS A 14 -31.62 48.48 12.00
C LYS A 14 -31.93 48.99 10.56
N VAL A 15 -32.38 48.06 9.69
CA VAL A 15 -33.54 48.26 8.76
C VAL A 15 -34.36 46.96 8.68
N LYS A 16 -35.68 47.09 8.84
CA LYS A 16 -36.75 46.08 8.78
C LYS A 16 -37.64 46.36 7.55
N LYS A 17 -38.06 45.34 6.80
CA LYS A 17 -39.37 45.19 6.10
C LYS A 17 -39.39 43.78 5.46
N ALA A 18 -40.15 42.80 5.98
CA ALA A 18 -41.59 42.52 5.76
C ALA A 18 -41.87 42.02 4.32
N ALA A 19 -42.67 41.01 4.01
CA ALA A 19 -43.36 39.91 4.69
C ALA A 19 -43.92 39.02 3.54
N GLY A 20 -44.00 37.70 3.71
CA GLY A 20 -44.63 36.82 2.72
C GLY A 20 -44.69 35.39 3.23
N LYS A 21 -45.90 34.92 3.54
CA LYS A 21 -46.25 33.77 4.38
C LYS A 21 -46.89 32.68 3.51
N LYS A 22 -46.81 31.41 3.97
CA LYS A 22 -47.64 30.23 3.62
C LYS A 22 -47.22 29.46 2.35
N THR A 23 -47.24 28.12 2.23
CA THR A 23 -47.64 26.98 3.10
C THR A 23 -47.31 25.67 2.35
N ALA A 24 -46.85 24.63 3.09
CA ALA A 24 -47.10 23.18 2.91
C ALA A 24 -46.71 22.49 1.56
N ALA A 25 -46.24 21.23 1.45
CA ALA A 25 -46.30 20.06 2.33
C ALA A 25 -45.32 18.95 1.85
N LYS A 26 -44.67 18.26 2.79
CA LYS A 26 -44.73 16.79 2.99
C LYS A 26 -44.13 15.84 1.91
N LYS A 27 -43.00 15.17 2.24
CA LYS A 27 -42.88 13.69 2.36
C LYS A 27 -41.47 13.20 2.82
N ALA A 28 -41.46 12.69 4.05
CA ALA A 28 -40.67 11.64 4.74
C ALA A 28 -39.22 11.25 4.34
N PRO A 29 -38.33 11.01 5.34
CA PRO A 29 -37.07 10.29 5.18
C PRO A 29 -37.29 8.77 5.29
N ALA A 30 -36.97 8.01 4.24
CA ALA A 30 -37.01 6.56 4.29
C ALA A 30 -35.79 6.01 5.05
N LYS A 31 -36.03 5.66 6.30
CA LYS A 31 -35.18 4.90 7.23
C LYS A 31 -35.30 3.41 6.89
N LYS A 32 -34.18 2.68 6.73
CA LYS A 32 -34.03 1.20 6.85
C LYS A 32 -32.59 0.83 6.49
N ALA A 33 -31.83 -0.02 7.17
CA ALA A 33 -31.77 -0.49 8.55
C ALA A 33 -30.34 -1.04 8.70
N ALA A 34 -29.63 -0.72 9.78
CA ALA A 34 -28.38 -1.38 10.13
C ALA A 34 -28.71 -2.71 10.84
N ALA A 35 -28.17 -3.83 10.37
CA ALA A 35 -28.10 -5.06 11.14
C ALA A 35 -26.85 -5.88 10.79
N LYS A 36 -25.99 -6.03 11.82
CA LYS A 36 -24.84 -6.92 11.93
C LYS A 36 -25.22 -8.39 11.71
N LYS A 37 -24.36 -9.17 11.04
CA LYS A 37 -23.69 -10.40 11.54
C LYS A 37 -23.06 -11.20 10.38
N ALA A 38 -21.73 -11.37 10.43
CA ALA A 38 -21.03 -12.56 9.92
C ALA A 38 -21.29 -13.76 10.89
N PRO A 39 -20.83 -15.01 10.65
CA PRO A 39 -20.04 -15.56 9.53
C PRO A 39 -20.60 -16.90 8.97
N ALA A 40 -20.36 -17.21 7.70
CA ALA A 40 -20.51 -18.59 7.20
C ALA A 40 -19.22 -19.05 6.53
N ARG A 41 -18.61 -20.04 7.18
CA ARG A 41 -17.43 -20.80 6.78
C ARG A 41 -17.56 -21.43 5.38
N LYS A 42 -16.42 -21.46 4.69
CA LYS A 42 -15.89 -22.52 3.80
C LYS A 42 -16.83 -23.18 2.77
N ALA A 43 -16.53 -22.93 1.50
CA ALA A 43 -16.45 -24.00 0.50
C ALA A 43 -15.29 -23.70 -0.46
N ALA A 44 -14.25 -24.53 -0.39
CA ALA A 44 -13.19 -24.56 -1.39
C ALA A 44 -13.70 -25.40 -2.57
N ALA A 45 -13.69 -24.85 -3.79
CA ALA A 45 -13.57 -25.66 -5.02
C ALA A 45 -13.30 -24.79 -6.25
N LYS A 46 -12.09 -24.97 -6.79
CA LYS A 46 -11.76 -25.19 -8.20
C LYS A 46 -11.98 -24.08 -9.25
N LYS A 47 -10.82 -23.67 -9.80
CA LYS A 47 -10.52 -23.36 -11.22
C LYS A 47 -11.33 -22.25 -11.90
N ALA A 48 -10.71 -21.06 -11.97
CA ALA A 48 -10.16 -20.49 -13.20
C ALA A 48 -9.66 -19.07 -12.90
N PRO A 49 -8.39 -18.70 -13.16
CA PRO A 49 -8.05 -17.29 -13.25
C PRO A 49 -8.54 -16.78 -14.62
N ALA A 50 -9.86 -16.65 -14.76
CA ALA A 50 -10.46 -15.85 -15.84
C ALA A 50 -10.33 -14.37 -15.50
N ARG A 51 -9.08 -13.92 -15.36
CA ARG A 51 -8.71 -12.51 -15.51
C ARG A 51 -7.42 -12.50 -16.32
N LYS A 52 -7.58 -12.40 -17.64
CA LYS A 52 -6.66 -11.69 -18.53
C LYS A 52 -6.52 -10.26 -17.97
N SER A 53 -5.83 -10.09 -16.86
CA SER A 53 -5.14 -8.82 -16.63
C SER A 53 -3.96 -8.90 -17.58
N ALA A 54 -3.83 -7.93 -18.47
CA ALA A 54 -2.69 -7.78 -19.34
C ALA A 54 -1.40 -7.80 -18.50
N ALA A 55 -0.87 -9.00 -18.27
CA ALA A 55 0.50 -9.18 -17.87
C ALA A 55 1.25 -8.79 -19.12
N GLN A 56 1.82 -7.58 -19.12
CA GLN A 56 2.86 -7.26 -20.08
C GLN A 56 3.87 -8.41 -20.02
N PRO A 57 4.27 -9.01 -21.15
CA PRO A 57 5.21 -10.14 -21.16
C PRO A 57 6.45 -9.84 -20.30
N ALA A 58 6.91 -8.58 -20.34
CA ALA A 58 7.99 -8.03 -19.51
C ALA A 58 7.87 -8.33 -18.00
N SER A 59 6.66 -8.45 -17.45
CA SER A 59 6.47 -8.73 -16.02
C SER A 59 6.68 -10.19 -15.64
N GLU A 60 6.42 -11.14 -16.55
CA GLU A 60 6.69 -12.56 -16.31
C GLU A 60 8.18 -12.86 -16.49
N ASP A 61 8.80 -12.26 -17.51
CA ASP A 61 10.26 -12.30 -17.73
C ASP A 61 11.02 -11.72 -16.53
N ALA A 62 10.54 -10.60 -15.97
CA ALA A 62 11.14 -10.00 -14.77
C ALA A 62 11.09 -10.93 -13.55
N VAL A 63 10.01 -11.68 -13.36
CA VAL A 63 9.91 -12.67 -12.27
C VAL A 63 10.89 -13.81 -12.47
N GLY A 64 10.97 -14.37 -13.68
CA GLY A 64 11.92 -15.46 -14.00
C GLY A 64 13.39 -15.04 -13.83
N VAL A 65 13.73 -13.81 -14.21
CA VAL A 65 15.06 -13.23 -13.98
C VAL A 65 15.36 -13.10 -12.48
N LEU A 66 14.40 -12.63 -11.68
CA LEU A 66 14.55 -12.55 -10.22
C LEU A 66 14.70 -13.91 -9.56
N GLU A 67 13.95 -14.92 -9.98
CA GLU A 67 14.06 -16.28 -9.44
C GLU A 67 15.41 -16.91 -9.77
N THR A 68 15.91 -16.67 -10.98
CA THR A 68 17.25 -17.10 -11.41
C THR A 68 18.33 -16.42 -10.58
N ALA A 69 18.23 -15.10 -10.40
CA ALA A 69 19.15 -14.32 -9.57
C ALA A 69 19.12 -14.75 -8.11
N LEU A 70 17.95 -15.03 -7.55
CA LEU A 70 17.80 -15.55 -6.20
C LEU A 70 18.48 -16.92 -6.06
N ARG A 71 18.32 -17.81 -7.06
CA ARG A 71 18.96 -19.15 -7.07
C ARG A 71 20.48 -19.08 -7.18
N GLY A 72 21.02 -18.10 -7.91
CA GLY A 72 22.45 -17.85 -8.01
C GLY A 72 23.07 -17.11 -6.83
N HIS A 73 22.26 -16.65 -5.86
CA HIS A 73 22.75 -15.81 -4.77
C HIS A 73 23.36 -16.63 -3.64
N ALA A 74 24.53 -16.21 -3.13
CA ALA A 74 25.23 -16.91 -2.04
C ALA A 74 24.37 -17.07 -0.76
N ARG A 75 23.51 -16.08 -0.48
CA ARG A 75 22.56 -16.07 0.65
C ARG A 75 21.13 -16.42 0.25
N GLN A 76 20.95 -17.32 -0.73
CA GLN A 76 19.62 -17.70 -1.22
C GLN A 76 18.69 -18.14 -0.09
N LYS A 77 19.16 -19.03 0.79
CA LYS A 77 18.34 -19.61 1.86
C LYS A 77 17.84 -18.52 2.82
N ASP A 78 18.74 -17.62 3.20
CA ASP A 78 18.44 -16.52 4.13
C ASP A 78 17.44 -15.54 3.51
N LEU A 79 17.61 -15.18 2.24
CA LEU A 79 16.67 -14.32 1.50
C LEU A 79 15.27 -14.95 1.39
N VAL A 80 15.18 -16.26 1.15
CA VAL A 80 13.90 -16.98 1.09
C VAL A 80 13.25 -17.04 2.48
N SER A 81 14.03 -17.29 3.54
CA SER A 81 13.55 -17.34 4.91
C SER A 81 13.06 -15.97 5.39
N ALA A 82 13.83 -14.92 5.15
CA ALA A 82 13.47 -13.52 5.37
C ALA A 82 12.17 -13.13 4.64
N GLY A 83 11.99 -13.64 3.42
CA GLY A 83 10.76 -13.47 2.65
C GLY A 83 9.53 -14.19 3.23
N LYS A 84 9.73 -15.32 3.91
CA LYS A 84 8.65 -16.04 4.59
C LYS A 84 8.24 -15.36 5.89
N GLU A 85 9.14 -14.61 6.50
CA GLU A 85 8.91 -13.88 7.73
C GLU A 85 7.81 -12.81 7.60
N LYS A 86 7.12 -12.45 8.69
CA LYS A 86 5.96 -11.54 8.67
C LYS A 86 6.30 -10.07 8.38
N ASP A 87 7.57 -9.75 8.14
CA ASP A 87 8.00 -8.42 7.75
C ASP A 87 7.53 -8.08 6.32
N GLN A 88 6.59 -7.15 6.21
CA GLN A 88 6.07 -6.70 4.92
C GLN A 88 7.06 -5.83 4.15
N LEU A 89 7.92 -5.08 4.84
CA LEU A 89 8.93 -4.26 4.21
C LEU A 89 10.01 -5.14 3.60
N LEU A 90 10.51 -6.11 4.36
CA LEU A 90 11.56 -7.02 3.91
C LEU A 90 11.13 -7.79 2.66
N ARG A 91 9.90 -8.31 2.64
CA ARG A 91 9.28 -8.93 1.45
C ARG A 91 9.22 -7.99 0.24
N SER A 92 9.04 -6.69 0.45
CA SER A 92 9.07 -5.71 -0.65
C SER A 92 10.49 -5.35 -1.10
N LEU A 93 11.46 -5.35 -0.18
CA LEU A 93 12.84 -4.94 -0.45
C LEU A 93 13.67 -6.06 -1.08
N ILE A 94 13.44 -7.33 -0.75
CA ILE A 94 14.23 -8.45 -1.28
C ILE A 94 14.23 -8.50 -2.82
N PRO A 95 13.08 -8.40 -3.54
CA PRO A 95 13.11 -8.36 -5.00
C PRO A 95 13.81 -7.11 -5.55
N LEU A 96 13.69 -5.97 -4.87
CA LEU A 96 14.38 -4.73 -5.25
C LEU A 96 15.89 -4.83 -5.04
N TYR A 97 16.32 -5.55 -4.00
CA TYR A 97 17.72 -5.83 -3.69
C TYR A 97 18.36 -6.71 -4.78
N LEU A 98 17.66 -7.77 -5.21
CA LEU A 98 18.11 -8.63 -6.31
C LEU A 98 18.14 -7.88 -7.64
N ALA A 99 17.11 -7.06 -7.91
CA ALA A 99 17.02 -6.27 -9.14
C ALA A 99 18.05 -5.14 -9.24
N ARG A 100 18.67 -4.73 -8.12
CA ARG A 100 19.68 -3.65 -8.08
C ARG A 100 20.81 -3.88 -9.10
N SER A 101 21.21 -5.13 -9.30
CA SER A 101 22.29 -5.50 -10.21
C SER A 101 21.82 -5.86 -11.62
N LEU A 102 20.50 -5.92 -11.86
CA LEU A 102 19.90 -6.48 -13.07
C LEU A 102 19.16 -5.45 -13.94
N ASP A 103 19.05 -4.19 -13.48
CA ASP A 103 18.33 -3.11 -14.18
C ASP A 103 16.89 -3.49 -14.61
N VAL A 104 16.26 -4.41 -13.87
CA VAL A 104 14.89 -4.87 -14.13
C VAL A 104 13.89 -4.03 -13.36
N GLU A 105 12.78 -3.66 -14.02
CA GLU A 105 11.67 -2.94 -13.39
C GLU A 105 10.92 -3.83 -12.41
N ILE A 106 10.95 -3.45 -11.12
CA ILE A 106 10.18 -4.12 -10.08
C ILE A 106 8.97 -3.28 -9.71
N THR A 107 7.81 -3.83 -10.03
CA THR A 107 6.51 -3.29 -9.60
C THR A 107 5.98 -4.09 -8.41
N SER A 108 4.99 -3.53 -7.71
CA SER A 108 4.26 -4.26 -6.67
C SER A 108 3.59 -5.54 -7.20
N GLY A 109 3.26 -5.59 -8.50
CA GLY A 109 2.77 -6.79 -9.18
C GLY A 109 3.86 -7.84 -9.34
N THR A 110 5.04 -7.45 -9.82
CA THR A 110 6.21 -8.33 -9.97
C THR A 110 6.60 -8.96 -8.63
N THR A 111 6.67 -8.15 -7.56
CA THR A 111 6.93 -8.63 -6.19
C THR A 111 5.90 -9.65 -5.72
N SER A 112 4.61 -9.43 -6.01
CA SER A 112 3.55 -10.35 -5.62
C SER A 112 3.65 -11.70 -6.32
N ARG A 113 3.92 -11.70 -7.63
CA ARG A 113 4.10 -12.91 -8.44
C ARG A 113 5.34 -13.69 -8.04
N PHE A 114 6.46 -12.99 -7.82
CA PHE A 114 7.71 -13.59 -7.34
C PHE A 114 7.51 -14.39 -6.05
N TRP A 115 6.84 -13.80 -5.05
CA TRP A 115 6.56 -14.51 -3.80
C TRP A 115 5.54 -15.63 -3.97
N SER A 116 4.56 -15.45 -4.87
CA SER A 116 3.60 -16.50 -5.19
C SER A 116 4.27 -17.74 -5.79
N GLY A 117 5.29 -17.56 -6.64
CA GLY A 117 6.11 -18.66 -7.20
C GLY A 117 6.87 -19.44 -6.13
N LEU A 118 7.28 -18.76 -5.05
CA LEU A 118 7.96 -19.36 -3.89
C LEU A 118 7.00 -19.90 -2.81
N GLY A 119 5.67 -19.88 -3.07
CA GLY A 119 4.65 -20.34 -2.13
C GLY A 119 4.33 -19.38 -0.99
N VAL A 120 4.76 -18.12 -1.09
CA VAL A 120 4.49 -17.07 -0.09
C VAL A 120 3.35 -16.17 -0.56
N THR A 121 2.25 -16.16 0.17
CA THR A 121 1.12 -15.27 -0.13
C THR A 121 1.49 -13.83 0.21
N TYR A 122 1.82 -13.05 -0.82
CA TYR A 122 2.09 -11.63 -0.67
C TYR A 122 1.37 -10.84 -1.76
N ALA A 123 0.30 -10.14 -1.39
CA ALA A 123 -0.54 -9.42 -2.34
C ALA A 123 0.12 -8.09 -2.76
N ALA A 124 0.04 -7.74 -4.04
CA ALA A 124 0.51 -6.48 -4.59
C ALA A 124 0.09 -5.21 -3.81
N PRO A 125 -1.16 -5.04 -3.30
CA PRO A 125 -1.50 -3.87 -2.50
C PRO A 125 -0.72 -3.79 -1.18
N ASN A 126 -0.34 -4.93 -0.60
CA ASN A 126 0.48 -4.95 0.61
C ASN A 126 1.92 -4.52 0.31
N ALA A 127 2.47 -4.93 -0.85
CA ALA A 127 3.77 -4.47 -1.34
C ALA A 127 3.82 -2.96 -1.53
N ALA A 128 2.82 -2.42 -2.23
CA ALA A 128 2.70 -0.98 -2.42
C ALA A 128 2.55 -0.23 -1.08
N LYS A 129 1.78 -0.79 -0.14
CA LYS A 129 1.58 -0.19 1.18
C LYS A 129 2.87 -0.17 2.02
N ALA A 130 3.61 -1.28 2.06
CA ALA A 130 4.86 -1.35 2.82
C ALA A 130 5.88 -0.31 2.33
N LEU A 131 6.05 -0.19 1.01
CA LEU A 131 6.96 0.80 0.43
C LEU A 131 6.51 2.25 0.66
N ARG A 132 5.21 2.51 0.75
CA ARG A 132 4.67 3.84 1.07
C ARG A 132 4.85 4.21 2.54
N LEU A 133 4.67 3.26 3.45
CA LEU A 133 4.81 3.50 4.89
C LEU A 133 6.28 3.70 5.29
N HIS A 134 7.18 3.00 4.62
CA HIS A 134 8.61 3.05 4.90
C HIS A 134 9.34 3.88 3.84
N ALA A 135 9.09 5.19 3.87
CA ALA A 135 9.77 6.14 3.00
C ALA A 135 11.29 6.09 3.23
N GLY A 136 12.05 6.19 2.13
CA GLY A 136 13.50 6.20 2.14
C GLY A 136 14.18 4.83 2.06
N TYR A 137 13.45 3.71 2.07
CA TYR A 137 14.00 2.37 1.82
C TYR A 137 13.94 1.98 0.33
N ALA A 138 12.97 2.54 -0.39
CA ALA A 138 12.87 2.46 -1.84
C ALA A 138 12.58 3.85 -2.41
N GLN A 139 13.04 4.10 -3.64
CA GLN A 139 12.81 5.33 -4.38
C GLN A 139 12.09 5.04 -5.69
N ASP A 140 11.22 5.96 -6.09
CA ASP A 140 10.58 5.95 -7.41
C ASP A 140 11.58 6.44 -8.47
N THR A 141 11.70 5.68 -9.55
CA THR A 141 12.56 5.96 -10.70
C THR A 141 11.73 5.97 -11.98
N LYS A 142 12.31 6.38 -13.10
CA LYS A 142 11.64 6.34 -14.41
C LYS A 142 11.24 4.93 -14.84
N LYS A 143 11.92 3.89 -14.34
CA LYS A 143 11.70 2.46 -14.65
C LYS A 143 11.00 1.70 -13.51
N GLY A 144 10.20 2.39 -12.69
CA GLY A 144 9.57 1.78 -11.51
C GLY A 144 10.34 2.01 -10.21
N LYS A 145 10.35 1.04 -9.29
CA LYS A 145 10.96 1.23 -7.97
C LYS A 145 12.38 0.65 -7.89
N ALA A 146 13.27 1.38 -7.24
CA ALA A 146 14.63 0.95 -6.94
C ALA A 146 14.90 1.00 -5.43
N ILE A 147 15.73 0.08 -4.94
CA ILE A 147 16.16 0.07 -3.54
C ILE A 147 17.13 1.23 -3.27
N THR A 148 17.03 1.87 -2.10
CA THR A 148 18.01 2.87 -1.66
C THR A 148 19.14 2.22 -0.87
N ALA A 149 20.21 2.96 -0.57
CA ALA A 149 21.27 2.48 0.33
C ALA A 149 20.74 2.07 1.72
N LYS A 150 19.73 2.79 2.23
CA LYS A 150 19.05 2.45 3.49
C LYS A 150 18.28 1.14 3.37
N GLY A 151 17.57 0.94 2.26
CA GLY A 151 16.89 -0.32 1.94
C GLY A 151 17.84 -1.50 1.89
N VAL A 152 18.98 -1.33 1.21
CA VAL A 152 20.04 -2.35 1.13
C VAL A 152 20.51 -2.73 2.53
N ARG A 153 20.82 -1.74 3.37
CA ARG A 153 21.31 -2.00 4.72
C ARG A 153 20.29 -2.70 5.60
N TYR A 154 19.00 -2.41 5.42
CA TYR A 154 17.92 -3.11 6.13
C TYR A 154 17.85 -4.59 5.75
N VAL A 155 17.98 -4.91 4.46
CA VAL A 155 18.00 -6.31 4.00
C VAL A 155 19.24 -7.02 4.52
N GLU A 156 20.42 -6.43 4.40
CA GLU A 156 21.67 -7.02 4.90
C GLU A 156 21.65 -7.25 6.41
N ASP A 157 21.10 -6.31 7.19
CA ASP A 157 20.96 -6.43 8.63
C ASP A 157 20.02 -7.60 8.99
N ALA A 158 18.88 -7.72 8.31
CA ALA A 158 17.97 -8.85 8.50
C ALA A 158 18.61 -10.21 8.12
N LEU A 159 19.51 -10.23 7.13
CA LEU A 159 20.26 -11.45 6.77
C LEU A 159 21.41 -11.76 7.75
N GLY A 160 21.92 -10.78 8.47
CA GLY A 160 22.96 -10.95 9.49
C GLY A 160 22.42 -11.41 10.85
N GLN A 161 21.11 -11.35 11.05
CA GLN A 161 20.44 -11.76 12.30
C GLN A 161 19.89 -13.20 12.26
N GLY A 162 19.98 -13.88 11.11
CA GLY A 162 19.39 -15.21 10.86
C GLY A 162 20.30 -16.39 11.17
#